data_AF-A0AAD5BD76-F1
#
_entry.id   AF-A0AAD5BD76-F1
#
_cell.length_a   1.000
_cell.length_b   1.000
_cell.length_c   1.000
_cell.angle_alpha   90.00
_cell.angle_beta   90.00
_cell.angle_gamma   90.00
#
_symmetry.space_group_name_H-M   'P 1'
#
loop_
_entity.id
_entity.type
_entity.pdbx_description
1 polymer ?
#
loop_
_entity_poly.entity_id
_entity_poly.type
_entity_poly.pdbx_seq_one_letter_code
_entity_poly.pdbx_strand_id
1 'polypeptide(L)'
;MYLYKNLQFTISILTTTPPQQATVPNLRAMRREKVPLWVALILKAQGKCNIVPPKWLNVNYLKEKYDDEIRKPAQFSDLPWNWLELSKILLTKAPDDLPDAVSDLRSIIQDLREIRLIKSRKGLKELNESNIALNGLSLMEINEIRPFVLPVMNKLRQLHDTTVKHDSGTNEENMADVSDDE
;
A
#
# COMPACT_ATOMS: atom_id res chain seq x y z
N MET A 1 -23.36 -19.91 -32.64
CA MET A 1 -23.98 -18.64 -32.18
C MET A 1 -24.01 -18.66 -30.65
N TYR A 2 -23.08 -17.92 -30.04
CA TYR A 2 -23.01 -17.44 -28.65
C TYR A 2 -23.52 -18.30 -27.47
N LEU A 3 -22.63 -19.08 -26.83
CA LEU A 3 -22.88 -19.61 -25.46
C LEU A 3 -21.70 -19.43 -24.47
N TYR A 4 -20.61 -18.77 -24.85
CA TYR A 4 -19.40 -18.65 -24.00
C TYR A 4 -19.34 -17.40 -23.10
N LYS A 5 -20.47 -16.70 -22.87
CA LYS A 5 -20.43 -15.34 -22.31
C LYS A 5 -20.36 -15.20 -20.79
N ASN A 6 -20.38 -16.26 -19.97
CA ASN A 6 -20.69 -16.07 -18.54
C ASN A 6 -19.88 -16.96 -17.57
N LEU A 7 -18.57 -16.77 -17.48
CA LEU A 7 -17.81 -17.15 -16.28
C LEU A 7 -17.64 -15.90 -15.40
N GLN A 8 -18.06 -15.94 -14.14
CA GLN A 8 -17.79 -14.87 -13.17
C GLN A 8 -16.67 -15.33 -12.23
N PHE A 9 -15.58 -14.59 -12.04
CA PHE A 9 -14.49 -14.99 -11.13
C PHE A 9 -14.40 -14.12 -9.89
N THR A 10 -14.07 -14.70 -8.74
CA THR A 10 -13.81 -13.94 -7.51
C THR A 10 -12.30 -13.81 -7.30
N ILE A 11 -11.81 -12.57 -7.18
CA ILE A 11 -10.37 -12.30 -6.96
C ILE A 11 -9.95 -12.88 -5.61
N SER A 12 -8.97 -13.78 -5.62
CA SER A 12 -8.22 -14.13 -4.41
C SER A 12 -7.02 -13.20 -4.33
N ILE A 13 -7.11 -12.23 -3.43
CA ILE A 13 -5.99 -11.39 -3.02
C ILE A 13 -4.94 -12.26 -2.32
N LEU A 14 -3.69 -12.07 -2.73
CA LEU A 14 -2.49 -12.78 -2.29
C LEU A 14 -2.45 -12.95 -0.76
N THR A 15 -2.89 -14.11 -0.27
CA THR A 15 -2.54 -14.56 1.07
C THR A 15 -1.08 -15.00 1.04
N THR A 16 -0.36 -14.69 2.11
CA THR A 16 1.09 -14.80 2.32
C THR A 16 1.65 -16.25 2.30
N THR A 17 0.89 -17.19 1.77
CA THR A 17 1.26 -18.59 1.65
C THR A 17 2.27 -18.79 0.51
N PRO A 18 3.39 -19.49 0.73
CA PRO A 18 4.38 -19.78 -0.31
C PRO A 18 3.70 -20.49 -1.50
N PRO A 19 4.30 -20.45 -2.72
CA PRO A 19 3.68 -20.93 -3.95
C PRO A 19 3.64 -22.46 -3.97
N GLN A 20 2.83 -23.05 -3.10
CA GLN A 20 2.33 -24.39 -3.30
C GLN A 20 1.30 -24.28 -4.41
N GLN A 21 1.78 -24.47 -5.64
CA GLN A 21 1.08 -24.98 -6.82
C GLN A 21 -0.45 -25.07 -6.62
N ALA A 22 -1.12 -23.92 -6.57
CA ALA A 22 -2.57 -23.88 -6.50
C ALA A 22 -3.05 -24.41 -7.84
N THR A 23 -3.44 -25.68 -7.87
CA THR A 23 -4.03 -26.30 -9.06
C THR A 23 -5.23 -25.44 -9.42
N VAL A 24 -5.18 -24.78 -10.58
CA VAL A 24 -6.31 -23.98 -11.06
C VAL A 24 -7.51 -24.93 -11.11
N PRO A 25 -8.60 -24.66 -10.37
CA PRO A 25 -9.74 -25.57 -10.33
C PRO A 25 -10.33 -25.70 -11.74
N ASN A 26 -10.94 -26.85 -12.02
CA ASN A 26 -11.55 -27.07 -13.33
C ASN A 26 -12.66 -26.02 -13.55
N LEU A 27 -12.43 -25.11 -14.51
CA LEU A 27 -13.28 -23.93 -14.72
C LEU A 27 -14.62 -24.35 -15.30
N ARG A 28 -15.67 -24.26 -14.49
CA ARG A 28 -17.05 -24.56 -14.92
C ARG A 28 -17.78 -23.27 -15.31
N ALA A 29 -18.47 -23.32 -16.44
CA ALA A 29 -19.35 -22.24 -16.86
C ALA A 29 -20.40 -21.91 -15.78
N MET A 30 -20.80 -20.64 -15.66
CA MET A 30 -21.84 -20.15 -14.74
C MET A 30 -21.52 -20.35 -13.24
N ARG A 31 -20.28 -20.70 -12.85
CA ARG A 31 -19.85 -20.76 -11.45
C ARG A 31 -18.79 -19.73 -11.13
N ARG A 32 -18.83 -19.24 -9.89
CA ARG A 32 -17.80 -18.39 -9.33
C ARG A 32 -16.64 -19.21 -8.82
N GLU A 33 -15.49 -19.08 -9.48
CA GLU A 33 -14.25 -19.74 -9.09
C GLU A 33 -13.20 -18.72 -8.63
N LYS A 34 -12.36 -19.17 -7.70
CA LYS A 34 -11.22 -18.39 -7.20
C LYS A 34 -10.01 -18.68 -8.08
N VAL A 35 -9.52 -17.64 -8.77
CA VAL A 35 -8.32 -17.74 -9.60
C VAL A 35 -7.35 -16.60 -9.27
N PRO A 36 -6.05 -16.77 -9.53
CA PRO A 36 -5.10 -15.69 -9.45
C PRO A 36 -5.48 -14.53 -10.39
N LEU A 37 -5.22 -13.29 -9.98
CA LEU A 37 -5.58 -12.10 -10.76
C LEU A 37 -5.01 -12.12 -12.18
N TRP A 38 -3.76 -12.57 -12.35
CA TRP A 38 -3.12 -12.64 -13.66
C TRP A 38 -3.84 -13.61 -14.62
N VAL A 39 -4.36 -14.73 -14.12
CA VAL A 39 -5.17 -15.67 -14.92
C VAL A 39 -6.48 -15.00 -15.33
N ALA A 40 -7.16 -14.35 -14.38
CA ALA A 40 -8.42 -13.65 -14.64
C ALA A 40 -8.24 -12.57 -15.71
N LEU A 41 -7.14 -11.82 -15.69
CA LEU A 41 -6.84 -10.78 -16.67
C LEU A 41 -6.61 -11.36 -18.08
N ILE A 42 -5.89 -12.48 -18.20
CA ILE A 42 -5.67 -13.16 -19.48
C ILE A 42 -7.02 -13.64 -20.05
N LEU A 43 -7.87 -14.25 -19.23
CA LEU A 43 -9.19 -14.72 -19.66
C LEU A 43 -10.14 -13.57 -20.01
N LYS A 44 -10.08 -12.45 -19.28
CA LYS A 44 -10.85 -11.22 -19.58
C LYS A 44 -10.43 -10.63 -20.92
N ALA A 45 -9.13 -10.57 -21.21
CA ALA A 45 -8.63 -10.10 -22.50
C ALA A 45 -9.08 -10.99 -23.67
N GLN A 46 -9.33 -12.28 -23.42
CA GLN A 46 -9.89 -13.21 -24.40
C GLN A 46 -11.43 -13.19 -24.47
N GLY A 47 -12.11 -12.36 -23.66
CA GLY A 47 -13.57 -12.28 -23.60
C GLY A 47 -14.24 -13.53 -23.01
N LYS A 48 -13.51 -14.33 -22.23
CA LYS A 48 -13.97 -15.62 -21.70
C LYS A 48 -14.48 -15.54 -20.26
N CYS A 49 -14.39 -14.37 -19.60
CA CYS A 49 -14.87 -14.20 -18.25
C CYS A 49 -15.17 -12.76 -17.88
N ASN A 50 -15.92 -12.62 -16.78
CA ASN A 50 -16.21 -11.39 -16.07
C ASN A 50 -15.56 -11.47 -14.69
N ILE A 51 -14.89 -10.41 -14.28
CA ILE A 51 -14.18 -10.33 -13.00
C ILE A 51 -15.14 -9.72 -11.98
N VAL A 52 -15.44 -10.42 -10.89
CA VAL A 52 -16.20 -9.84 -9.79
C VAL A 52 -15.27 -8.89 -9.01
N PRO A 53 -15.59 -7.59 -8.94
CA PRO A 53 -14.76 -6.64 -8.23
C PRO A 53 -14.77 -6.92 -6.72
N PRO A 54 -13.69 -6.55 -6.02
CA PRO A 54 -13.62 -6.72 -4.58
C PRO A 54 -14.60 -5.77 -3.89
N LYS A 55 -15.17 -6.20 -2.75
CA LYS A 55 -16.26 -5.49 -2.07
C LYS A 55 -15.94 -4.05 -1.67
N TRP A 56 -14.67 -3.72 -1.46
CA TRP A 56 -14.21 -2.38 -1.09
C TRP A 56 -14.14 -1.41 -2.27
N LEU A 57 -14.11 -1.91 -3.51
CA LEU A 57 -14.03 -1.08 -4.72
C LEU A 57 -15.43 -0.61 -5.14
N ASN A 58 -15.99 0.28 -4.34
CA ASN A 58 -17.24 0.95 -4.62
C ASN A 58 -17.16 2.41 -4.12
N VAL A 59 -17.93 3.30 -4.73
CA VAL A 59 -17.86 4.74 -4.45
C VAL A 59 -18.24 5.04 -3.00
N ASN A 60 -19.26 4.38 -2.46
CA ASN A 60 -19.75 4.62 -1.09
C ASN A 60 -18.70 4.30 -0.03
N TYR A 61 -18.03 3.15 -0.13
CA TYR A 61 -16.98 2.70 0.77
C TYR A 61 -15.74 3.58 0.67
N LEU A 62 -15.32 3.93 -0.56
CA LEU A 62 -14.16 4.80 -0.76
C LEU A 62 -14.43 6.21 -0.22
N LYS A 63 -15.66 6.71 -0.34
CA LYS A 63 -16.08 7.97 0.24
C LYS A 63 -16.08 7.94 1.77
N GLU A 64 -16.59 6.87 2.38
CA GLU A 64 -16.49 6.66 3.83
C GLU A 64 -15.02 6.68 4.31
N LYS A 65 -14.11 6.03 3.57
CA LYS A 65 -12.68 6.02 3.88
C LYS A 65 -12.02 7.38 3.69
N TYR A 66 -12.45 8.14 2.69
CA TYR A 66 -12.03 9.52 2.50
C TYR A 66 -12.46 10.42 3.68
N ASP A 67 -13.70 10.30 4.12
CA ASP A 67 -14.22 11.05 5.27
C ASP A 67 -13.50 10.67 6.57
N ASP A 68 -13.18 9.39 6.76
CA ASP A 68 -12.33 8.90 7.85
C ASP A 68 -10.94 9.54 7.83
N GLU A 69 -10.35 9.67 6.64
CA GLU A 69 -9.02 10.24 6.45
C GLU A 69 -8.97 11.73 6.84
N ILE A 70 -10.05 12.47 6.58
CA ILE A 70 -10.22 13.87 7.02
C ILE A 70 -10.43 13.93 8.53
N ARG A 71 -11.35 13.11 9.06
CA ARG A 71 -11.75 13.15 10.47
C ARG A 71 -10.62 12.74 11.42
N LYS A 72 -9.74 11.84 10.99
CA LYS A 72 -8.64 11.28 11.81
C LYS A 72 -7.29 11.72 11.23
N PRO A 73 -6.79 12.93 11.55
CA PRO A 73 -5.53 13.42 10.95
C PRO A 73 -4.29 12.61 11.37
N ALA A 74 -4.31 11.97 12.55
CA ALA A 74 -3.18 11.25 13.10
C ALA A 74 -3.09 9.76 12.67
N GLN A 75 -4.10 9.23 12.00
CA GLN A 75 -4.16 7.82 11.61
C GLN A 75 -4.65 7.67 10.17
N PHE A 76 -4.13 6.66 9.47
CA PHE A 76 -4.62 6.29 8.15
C PHE A 76 -5.87 5.44 8.26
N SER A 77 -6.79 5.62 7.32
CA SER A 77 -7.96 4.75 7.19
C SER A 77 -7.56 3.33 6.76
N ASP A 78 -8.33 2.34 7.24
CA ASP A 78 -8.10 0.93 6.90
C ASP A 78 -8.44 0.66 5.44
N LEU A 79 -7.41 0.39 4.65
CA LEU A 79 -7.50 0.00 3.24
C LEU A 79 -6.65 -1.25 2.98
N PRO A 80 -7.03 -2.08 2.00
CA PRO A 80 -6.17 -3.18 1.55
C PRO A 80 -4.80 -2.67 1.13
N TRP A 81 -3.73 -3.40 1.47
CA TRP A 81 -2.35 -3.00 1.18
C TRP A 81 -2.12 -2.67 -0.32
N ASN A 82 -2.84 -3.34 -1.22
CA ASN A 82 -2.71 -3.20 -2.68
C ASN A 82 -3.89 -2.46 -3.34
N TRP A 83 -4.57 -1.58 -2.62
CA TRP A 83 -5.78 -0.92 -3.11
C TRP A 83 -5.53 -0.08 -4.38
N LEU A 84 -4.38 0.59 -4.50
CA LEU A 84 -4.02 1.41 -5.66
C LEU A 84 -3.77 0.55 -6.91
N GLU A 85 -3.00 -0.52 -6.77
CA GLU A 85 -2.66 -1.43 -7.85
C GLU A 85 -3.90 -2.14 -8.37
N LEU A 86 -4.72 -2.69 -7.47
CA LEU A 86 -5.95 -3.37 -7.83
C LEU A 86 -6.94 -2.44 -8.50
N SER A 87 -7.11 -1.22 -7.98
CA SER A 87 -7.98 -0.21 -8.57
C SER A 87 -7.53 0.13 -9.99
N LYS A 88 -6.23 0.42 -10.18
CA LYS A 88 -5.65 0.75 -11.50
C LYS A 88 -5.89 -0.39 -12.51
N ILE A 89 -5.59 -1.63 -12.11
CA ILE A 89 -5.74 -2.80 -12.98
C ILE A 89 -7.20 -2.99 -13.40
N LEU A 90 -8.13 -2.99 -12.44
CA LEU A 90 -9.54 -3.26 -12.72
C LEU A 90 -10.19 -2.14 -13.53
N LEU A 91 -9.94 -0.87 -13.19
CA LEU A 91 -10.45 0.29 -13.93
C LEU A 91 -9.91 0.39 -15.37
N THR A 92 -8.81 -0.28 -15.70
CA THR A 92 -8.23 -0.32 -17.04
C THR A 92 -8.63 -1.57 -17.82
N LYS A 93 -8.67 -2.74 -17.18
CA LYS A 93 -8.82 -4.03 -17.87
C LYS A 93 -10.22 -4.64 -17.79
N ALA A 94 -11.00 -4.26 -16.78
CA ALA A 94 -12.36 -4.75 -16.58
C ALA A 94 -13.33 -3.62 -16.13
N PRO A 95 -13.38 -2.47 -16.85
CA PRO A 95 -14.26 -1.37 -16.48
C PRO A 95 -15.75 -1.74 -16.57
N ASP A 96 -16.09 -2.68 -17.44
CA ASP A 96 -17.45 -3.18 -17.69
C ASP A 96 -17.98 -4.11 -16.58
N ASP A 97 -17.10 -4.63 -15.72
CA ASP A 97 -17.49 -5.50 -14.60
C ASP A 97 -17.68 -4.72 -13.28
N LEU A 98 -17.50 -3.39 -13.28
CA LEU A 98 -17.56 -2.55 -12.08
C LEU A 98 -18.99 -2.13 -11.74
N PRO A 99 -19.33 -1.97 -10.44
CA PRO A 99 -20.68 -1.61 -10.01
C PRO A 99 -21.03 -0.15 -10.29
N ASP A 100 -20.04 0.75 -10.17
CA ASP A 100 -20.19 2.20 -10.26
C ASP A 100 -19.53 2.76 -11.52
N ALA A 101 -19.86 4.00 -11.87
CA ALA A 101 -19.24 4.69 -12.99
C ALA A 101 -17.72 4.82 -12.80
N VAL A 102 -16.98 4.48 -13.85
CA VAL A 102 -15.51 4.48 -13.85
C VAL A 102 -14.93 5.87 -13.59
N SER A 103 -15.62 6.93 -14.03
CA SER A 103 -15.25 8.33 -13.74
C SER A 103 -15.22 8.60 -12.24
N ASP A 104 -16.28 8.18 -11.55
CA ASP A 104 -16.51 8.52 -10.15
C ASP A 104 -15.54 7.76 -9.26
N LEU A 105 -15.31 6.49 -9.58
CA LEU A 105 -14.26 5.68 -8.94
C LEU A 105 -12.88 6.30 -9.13
N ARG A 106 -12.53 6.75 -10.34
CA ARG A 106 -11.24 7.42 -10.59
C ARG A 106 -11.10 8.70 -9.79
N SER A 107 -12.15 9.52 -9.73
CA SER A 107 -12.16 10.76 -8.95
C SER A 107 -11.91 10.49 -7.47
N ILE A 108 -12.73 9.63 -6.83
CA ILE A 108 -12.60 9.39 -5.38
C ILE A 108 -11.27 8.70 -5.02
N ILE A 109 -10.76 7.80 -5.86
CA ILE A 109 -9.45 7.17 -5.67
C ILE A 109 -8.34 8.22 -5.75
N GLN A 110 -8.43 9.16 -6.67
CA GLN A 110 -7.47 10.24 -6.81
C GLN A 110 -7.50 11.15 -5.57
N ASP A 111 -8.69 11.62 -5.17
CA ASP A 111 -8.87 12.46 -3.99
C ASP A 111 -8.33 11.78 -2.73
N LEU A 112 -8.62 10.49 -2.54
CA LEU A 112 -8.13 9.67 -1.43
C LEU A 112 -6.61 9.51 -1.44
N ARG A 113 -6.00 9.31 -2.62
CA ARG A 113 -4.54 9.25 -2.75
C ARG A 113 -3.89 10.58 -2.42
N GLU A 114 -4.46 11.69 -2.88
CA GLU A 114 -3.92 13.02 -2.66
C GLU A 114 -3.92 13.40 -1.17
N ILE A 115 -5.04 13.17 -0.47
CA ILE A 115 -5.12 13.44 0.97
C ILE A 115 -4.16 12.56 1.78
N ARG A 116 -4.02 11.26 1.42
CA ARG A 116 -3.08 10.34 2.08
C ARG A 116 -1.63 10.70 1.80
N LEU A 117 -1.31 11.18 0.60
CA LEU A 117 0.02 11.71 0.28
C LEU A 117 0.36 12.95 1.12
N ILE A 118 -0.58 13.88 1.26
CA ILE A 118 -0.40 15.07 2.11
C ILE A 118 -0.20 14.65 3.56
N LYS A 119 -1.01 13.72 4.08
CA LYS A 119 -0.87 13.20 5.44
C LYS A 119 0.47 12.52 5.65
N SER A 120 0.89 11.66 4.72
CA SER A 120 2.19 11.00 4.75
C SER A 120 3.33 12.01 4.82
N ARG A 121 3.30 13.04 3.97
CA ARG A 121 4.32 14.10 3.97
C ARG A 121 4.35 14.90 5.28
N LYS A 122 3.21 15.10 5.93
CA LYS A 122 3.16 15.74 7.26
C LYS A 122 3.82 14.85 8.30
N GLY A 123 3.51 13.54 8.31
CA GLY A 123 4.16 12.59 9.22
C GLY A 123 5.67 12.49 9.01
N LEU A 124 6.16 12.65 7.77
CA LEU A 124 7.59 12.71 7.47
C LEU A 124 8.31 13.96 8.01
N LYS A 125 7.60 14.98 8.52
CA LYS A 125 8.23 16.11 9.21
C LYS A 125 8.59 15.81 10.66
N GLU A 126 7.97 14.78 11.23
CA GLU A 126 8.13 14.35 12.63
C GLU A 126 9.10 13.16 12.74
N LEU A 127 9.96 12.97 11.73
CA LEU A 127 10.93 11.87 11.71
C LEU A 127 12.03 12.10 12.75
N ASN A 128 12.16 11.16 13.66
CA ASN A 128 13.28 11.07 14.60
C ASN A 128 14.27 9.99 14.12
N GLU A 129 15.50 10.06 14.62
CA GLU A 129 16.62 9.16 14.30
C GLU A 129 16.35 7.68 14.60
N SER A 130 15.47 7.41 15.57
CA SER A 130 15.32 6.09 16.17
C SER A 130 14.41 5.17 15.35
N ASN A 131 13.20 5.61 14.98
CA ASN A 131 12.19 4.77 14.35
C ASN A 131 11.21 5.58 13.49
N ILE A 132 10.71 4.96 12.42
CA ILE A 132 9.58 5.46 11.62
C ILE A 132 8.43 4.46 11.74
N ALA A 133 7.28 4.92 12.21
CA ALA A 133 6.03 4.17 12.12
C ALA A 133 5.37 4.43 10.76
N LEU A 134 5.25 3.40 9.93
CA LEU A 134 4.57 3.43 8.62
C LEU A 134 3.28 2.59 8.65
N ASN A 135 2.50 2.71 9.72
CA ASN A 135 1.27 1.95 9.90
C ASN A 135 0.17 2.44 8.95
N GLY A 136 -0.57 1.51 8.35
CA GLY A 136 -1.72 1.84 7.50
C GLY A 136 -1.39 2.37 6.10
N LEU A 137 -0.11 2.45 5.71
CA LEU A 137 0.30 2.80 4.34
C LEU A 137 0.20 1.60 3.39
N SER A 138 -0.15 1.90 2.14
CA SER A 138 -0.22 0.93 1.04
C SER A 138 1.13 0.71 0.36
N LEU A 139 1.21 -0.29 -0.53
CA LEU A 139 2.45 -0.70 -1.17
C LEU A 139 2.99 0.40 -2.09
N MET A 140 2.14 0.96 -2.95
CA MET A 140 2.50 2.11 -3.78
C MET A 140 2.91 3.32 -2.96
N GLU A 141 2.20 3.65 -1.87
CA GLU A 141 2.54 4.80 -1.03
C GLU A 141 3.93 4.66 -0.41
N ILE A 142 4.25 3.46 0.12
CA ILE A 142 5.58 3.15 0.66
C ILE A 142 6.65 3.24 -0.44
N ASN A 143 6.37 2.69 -1.62
CA ASN A 143 7.30 2.71 -2.74
C ASN A 143 7.59 4.12 -3.25
N GLU A 144 6.61 5.04 -3.19
CA GLU A 144 6.79 6.44 -3.57
C GLU A 144 7.68 7.22 -2.57
N ILE A 145 7.56 6.98 -1.27
CA ILE A 145 8.36 7.70 -0.25
C ILE A 145 9.76 7.10 -0.04
N ARG A 146 9.94 5.81 -0.33
CA ARG A 146 11.17 5.05 -0.05
C ARG A 146 12.46 5.70 -0.56
N PRO A 147 12.55 6.20 -1.82
CA PRO A 147 13.79 6.78 -2.34
C PRO A 147 14.25 8.02 -1.57
N PHE A 148 13.34 8.75 -0.94
CA PHE A 148 13.65 9.94 -0.15
C PHE A 148 13.94 9.59 1.32
N VAL A 149 13.10 8.74 1.93
CA VAL A 149 13.18 8.45 3.37
C VAL A 149 14.45 7.68 3.73
N LEU A 150 14.87 6.71 2.90
CA LEU A 150 16.03 5.88 3.21
C LEU A 150 17.34 6.69 3.30
N PRO A 151 17.71 7.55 2.33
CA PRO A 151 18.90 8.37 2.45
C PRO A 151 18.87 9.33 3.64
N VAL A 152 17.73 9.99 3.89
CA VAL A 152 17.58 10.95 4.99
C VAL A 152 17.77 10.26 6.33
N MET A 153 17.13 9.11 6.54
CA MET A 153 17.28 8.34 7.77
C MET A 153 18.70 7.83 7.99
N ASN A 154 19.38 7.38 6.93
CA ASN A 154 20.78 6.99 7.03
C ASN A 154 21.67 8.16 7.46
N LYS A 155 21.37 9.38 6.99
CA LYS A 155 22.09 10.59 7.40
C LYS A 155 21.76 11.04 8.82
N LEU A 156 20.48 11.02 9.22
CA LEU A 156 20.08 11.30 10.60
C LEU A 156 20.75 10.34 11.59
N ARG A 157 20.81 9.03 11.25
CA ARG A 157 21.52 8.04 12.06
C ARG A 157 23.02 8.31 12.13
N GLN A 158 23.66 8.64 11.01
CA GLN A 158 25.09 9.01 11.00
C GLN A 158 25.37 10.22 11.90
N LEU A 159 24.52 11.25 11.85
CA LEU A 159 24.65 12.43 12.71
C LEU A 159 24.47 12.07 14.19
N HIS A 160 23.45 11.27 14.52
CA HIS A 160 23.23 10.81 15.88
C HIS A 160 24.43 10.01 16.41
N ASP A 161 24.97 9.07 15.63
CA ASP A 161 26.14 8.28 16.01
C ASP A 161 27.39 9.16 16.26
N THR A 162 27.55 10.25 15.50
CA THR A 162 28.65 11.20 15.73
C THR A 162 28.48 12.01 17.00
N THR A 163 27.27 12.46 17.32
CA THR A 163 26.97 13.19 18.55
C THR A 163 27.22 12.31 19.79
N VAL A 164 26.78 11.05 19.75
CA VAL A 164 26.98 10.09 20.85
C VAL A 164 28.48 9.79 21.09
N LYS A 165 29.27 9.67 20.02
CA LYS A 165 30.73 9.46 20.13
C LYS A 165 31.47 10.68 20.70
N HIS A 166 31.03 11.89 20.33
CA HIS A 166 31.62 13.11 20.87
C HIS A 166 31.41 13.20 22.39
N ASP A 167 30.19 12.93 22.85
CA ASP A 167 29.84 13.03 24.28
C ASP A 167 30.53 11.97 25.16
N SER A 168 30.94 10.84 24.57
CA SER A 168 31.76 9.82 25.25
C SER A 168 33.25 10.19 25.27
N GLY A 169 33.79 10.77 24.20
CA GLY A 169 35.20 11.21 24.15
C GLY A 169 35.50 12.38 25.10
N THR A 170 34.60 13.35 25.23
CA THR A 170 34.81 14.51 26.13
C THR A 170 34.79 14.13 27.61
N ASN A 171 34.08 13.06 27.99
CA ASN A 171 34.08 12.56 29.37
C ASN A 171 35.35 11.76 29.71
N GLU A 172 35.97 11.08 28.74
CA GLU A 172 37.25 10.38 28.96
C GLU A 172 38.44 11.36 29.02
N GLU A 173 38.44 12.42 28.19
CA GLU A 173 39.51 13.43 28.19
C GLU A 173 39.51 14.30 29.47
N ASN A 174 38.34 14.62 30.03
CA ASN A 174 38.24 15.37 31.28
C ASN A 174 38.59 14.55 32.54
N MET A 175 38.66 13.23 32.47
CA MET A 175 39.04 12.37 33.60
C MET A 175 40.55 12.12 33.67
N ALA A 176 41.28 12.31 32.57
CA ALA A 176 42.74 12.16 32.51
C ALA A 176 43.51 13.38 33.04
N ASP A 177 42.89 14.55 33.12
CA ASP A 177 43.52 15.82 33.55
C ASP A 177 43.37 16.11 35.06
N VAL A 178 42.82 15.16 35.84
CA VAL A 178 42.53 15.35 37.28
C VAL A 178 43.47 14.53 38.20
N SER A 179 44.52 13.88 37.66
CA SER A 179 45.33 12.94 38.44
C SER A 179 46.79 13.31 38.75
N ASP A 180 47.28 14.50 38.40
CA ASP A 180 48.65 14.92 38.74
C ASP A 180 48.67 16.24 39.52
N ASP A 181 48.36 16.19 40.82
CA ASP A 181 48.81 17.17 41.82
C ASP A 181 48.62 16.59 43.25
N GLU A 182 49.59 15.80 43.71
CA GLU A 182 49.91 15.58 45.14
C GLU A 182 51.42 15.40 45.35
#